data_AF-A0A502FRB8-F1
#
_entry.id   AF-A0A502FRB8-F1
#
_cell.length_a   1.000
_cell.length_b   1.000
_cell.length_c   1.000
_cell.angle_alpha   90.00
_cell.angle_beta   90.00
_cell.angle_gamma   90.00
#
_symmetry.space_group_name_H-M   'P 1'
#
loop_
_entity.id
_entity.type
_entity.pdbx_description
1 polymer ?
#
loop_
_entity_poly.entity_id
_entity_poly.type
_entity_poly.pdbx_seq_one_letter_code
_entity_poly.pdbx_strand_id
1 'polypeptide(L)'
;MRSWTVCAARSAIQPRSGWIRAASSSPRDLDLCAYVRGVVLDFLRPGTPTDNAFIERFNGKFRAECLNQHWFLSIDDAVGKCETWRRDYNEVRPHSAIGNKPPISLVNQLAANGPL
;
A
#
# COMPACT_ATOMS: atom_id res chain seq x y z
N MET A 1 19.88 -3.94 -9.85
CA MET A 1 18.99 -2.77 -9.64
C MET A 1 17.91 -3.18 -8.66
N ARG A 2 17.89 -2.58 -7.47
CA ARG A 2 16.97 -2.95 -6.38
C ARG A 2 15.65 -2.22 -6.63
N SER A 3 14.62 -2.96 -7.03
CA SER A 3 13.27 -2.42 -7.21
C SER A 3 12.64 -2.24 -5.84
N TRP A 4 12.37 -1.00 -5.46
CA TRP A 4 11.75 -0.63 -4.19
C TRP A 4 10.24 -0.55 -4.41
N THR A 5 9.50 -1.59 -4.01
CA THR A 5 8.03 -1.49 -3.91
C THR A 5 7.53 -2.25 -2.67
N VAL A 6 7.30 -1.48 -1.61
CA VAL A 6 6.29 -1.64 -0.55
C VAL A 6 6.51 -2.72 0.52
N CYS A 7 6.97 -2.28 1.69
CA CYS A 7 6.42 -2.67 2.99
C CYS A 7 6.38 -1.43 3.88
N ALA A 8 5.26 -0.70 3.88
CA ALA A 8 5.01 0.38 4.82
C ALA A 8 3.94 -0.08 5.82
N ALA A 9 4.37 -0.90 6.77
CA ALA A 9 3.60 -1.15 7.98
C ALA A 9 3.76 0.06 8.91
N ARG A 10 2.78 0.97 8.86
CA ARG A 10 2.38 1.96 9.89
C ARG A 10 3.46 2.28 10.95
N SER A 11 4.21 3.36 10.75
CA SER A 11 4.66 4.35 11.76
C SER A 11 5.72 5.29 11.16
N ALA A 12 5.77 6.51 11.69
CA ALA A 12 6.77 7.57 11.46
C ALA A 12 6.52 8.53 10.29
N ILE A 13 5.52 9.41 10.45
CA ILE A 13 5.63 10.79 9.99
C ILE A 13 6.22 11.58 11.17
N GLN A 14 7.45 12.08 11.05
CA GLN A 14 7.90 13.23 11.84
C GLN A 14 8.83 14.17 11.03
N PRO A 15 8.83 15.48 11.34
CA PRO A 15 9.19 16.55 10.41
C PRO A 15 10.58 17.16 10.69
N ARG A 16 11.30 17.58 9.64
CA ARG A 16 12.21 18.75 9.72
C ARG A 16 12.46 19.32 8.32
N SER A 17 11.94 20.53 8.11
CA SER A 17 12.31 21.56 7.12
C SER A 17 12.77 21.12 5.72
N GLY A 18 11.96 21.49 4.71
CA GLY A 18 12.41 21.67 3.33
C GLY A 18 12.65 20.37 2.56
N TRP A 19 11.86 20.15 1.51
CA TRP A 19 11.86 18.99 0.61
C TRP A 19 11.24 17.72 1.22
N ILE A 20 9.98 17.44 0.88
CA ILE A 20 9.34 16.13 1.14
C ILE A 20 9.98 15.12 0.18
N ARG A 21 11.17 14.64 0.53
CA ARG A 21 11.64 13.33 0.07
C ARG A 21 10.88 12.32 0.91
N ALA A 22 10.14 11.40 0.27
CA ALA A 22 9.63 10.21 0.94
C ALA A 22 10.79 9.66 1.78
N ALA A 23 10.61 9.57 3.10
CA ALA A 23 11.67 9.13 4.01
C ALA A 23 12.33 7.92 3.36
N SER A 24 13.60 8.08 3.00
CA SER A 24 14.41 6.98 2.50
C SER A 24 14.60 6.07 3.69
N SER A 25 13.62 5.20 3.96
CA SER A 25 13.80 4.09 4.86
C SER A 25 15.01 3.36 4.31
N SER A 26 16.09 3.37 5.09
CA SER A 26 17.23 2.54 4.75
C SER A 26 16.70 1.11 4.60
N PRO A 27 17.23 0.28 3.69
CA PRO A 27 16.85 -1.13 3.66
C PRO A 27 16.96 -1.77 5.05
N ARG A 28 17.92 -1.28 5.86
CA ARG A 28 18.14 -1.68 7.25
C ARG A 28 16.96 -1.37 8.18
N ASP A 29 16.27 -0.25 7.99
CA ASP A 29 15.11 0.13 8.82
C ASP A 29 13.92 -0.79 8.51
N LEU A 30 13.78 -1.16 7.23
CA LEU A 30 12.77 -2.12 6.79
C LEU A 30 13.06 -3.53 7.32
N ASP A 31 14.31 -3.98 7.21
CA ASP A 31 14.77 -5.28 7.72
C ASP A 31 14.55 -5.37 9.24
N LEU A 32 14.87 -4.30 9.98
CA LEU A 32 14.64 -4.24 11.43
C LEU A 32 13.16 -4.29 11.78
N CYS A 33 12.31 -3.57 11.06
CA CYS A 33 10.86 -3.60 11.27
C CYS A 33 10.29 -5.01 11.01
N ALA A 34 10.73 -5.65 9.93
CA ALA A 34 10.33 -7.01 9.59
C ALA A 34 10.76 -8.00 10.68
N TYR A 35 12.00 -7.91 11.15
CA TYR A 35 12.53 -8.72 12.24
C TYR A 35 11.71 -8.54 13.54
N VAL A 36 11.49 -7.29 13.96
CA VAL A 36 10.74 -6.98 15.20
C VAL A 36 9.29 -7.45 15.13
N ARG A 37 8.66 -7.41 13.94
CA ARG A 37 7.28 -7.84 13.74
C ARG A 37 7.15 -9.32 13.35
N GLY A 38 8.25 -10.06 13.24
CA GLY A 38 8.25 -11.45 12.79
C GLY A 38 7.72 -11.64 11.37
N VAL A 39 7.84 -10.62 10.51
CA VAL A 39 7.37 -10.65 9.12
C VAL A 39 8.50 -11.17 8.22
N VAL A 40 8.20 -12.15 7.38
CA VAL A 40 9.13 -12.64 6.37
C VAL A 40 9.07 -11.71 5.15
N LEU A 41 10.23 -11.17 4.76
CA LEU A 41 10.36 -10.39 3.53
C LEU A 41 10.54 -11.35 2.34
N ASP A 42 9.62 -11.28 1.39
CA ASP A 42 9.74 -11.99 0.11
C ASP A 42 10.09 -11.00 -1.00
N PHE A 43 11.16 -11.28 -1.73
CA PHE A 43 11.63 -10.44 -2.82
C PHE A 43 11.27 -11.10 -4.15
N LEU A 44 10.65 -10.30 -5.01
CA LEU A 44 10.30 -10.70 -6.37
C LEU A 44 11.53 -11.21 -7.12
N ARG A 45 11.35 -12.28 -7.89
CA ARG A 45 12.43 -12.89 -8.66
C ARG A 45 12.80 -11.98 -9.83
N PRO A 46 14.09 -11.71 -10.06
CA PRO A 46 14.51 -10.95 -11.24
C PRO A 46 13.98 -11.58 -12.53
N GLY A 47 13.38 -10.78 -13.41
CA GLY A 47 12.89 -11.24 -14.71
C GLY A 47 11.44 -11.73 -14.76
N THR A 48 10.64 -11.55 -13.70
CA THR A 48 9.21 -11.91 -13.67
C THR A 48 8.32 -10.65 -13.60
N PRO A 49 8.07 -9.96 -14.74
CA PRO A 49 7.29 -8.72 -14.74
C PRO A 49 5.82 -8.92 -14.34
N THR A 50 5.28 -10.12 -14.53
CA THR A 50 3.90 -10.47 -14.16
C THR A 50 3.66 -10.41 -12.66
N ASP A 51 4.68 -10.69 -11.85
CA ASP A 51 4.53 -10.78 -10.39
C ASP A 51 4.29 -9.39 -9.77
N ASN A 52 4.70 -8.32 -10.47
CA ASN A 52 4.46 -6.93 -10.07
C ASN A 52 3.18 -6.32 -10.68
N ALA A 53 2.52 -7.01 -11.63
CA ALA A 53 1.46 -6.40 -12.44
C ALA A 53 0.25 -5.93 -11.60
N PHE A 54 -0.09 -6.66 -10.54
CA PHE A 54 -1.20 -6.28 -9.65
C PHE A 54 -0.91 -5.01 -8.86
N ILE A 55 0.27 -4.91 -8.25
CA ILE A 55 0.64 -3.74 -7.45
C ILE A 55 0.90 -2.52 -8.34
N GLU A 56 1.42 -2.72 -9.56
CA GLU A 56 1.55 -1.66 -10.57
C GLU A 56 0.18 -1.10 -10.96
N ARG A 57 -0.79 -1.97 -11.26
CA ARG A 57 -2.16 -1.55 -11.58
C ARG A 57 -2.81 -0.78 -10.43
N PHE A 58 -2.63 -1.26 -9.19
CA PHE A 58 -3.11 -0.56 -8.00
C PHE A 58 -2.49 0.84 -7.88
N ASN A 59 -1.16 0.93 -7.96
CA ASN A 59 -0.44 2.20 -7.86
C ASN A 59 -0.83 3.17 -8.98
N GLY A 60 -1.04 2.67 -10.20
CA GLY A 60 -1.52 3.47 -11.33
C GLY A 60 -2.90 4.08 -11.05
N LYS A 61 -3.85 3.28 -10.55
CA LYS A 61 -5.18 3.77 -10.16
C LYS A 61 -5.12 4.79 -9.03
N PHE A 62 -4.36 4.49 -7.98
CA PHE A 62 -4.24 5.39 -6.84
C PHE A 62 -3.69 6.77 -7.27
N ARG A 63 -2.68 6.78 -8.15
CA ARG A 63 -2.16 8.04 -8.71
C ARG A 63 -3.22 8.78 -9.53
N ALA A 64 -3.89 8.09 -10.45
CA ALA A 64 -4.84 8.71 -11.36
C ALA A 64 -6.10 9.26 -10.65
N GLU A 65 -6.62 8.51 -9.68
CA GLU A 65 -7.92 8.78 -9.05
C GLU A 65 -7.80 9.54 -7.72
N CYS A 66 -6.71 9.38 -6.97
CA CYS A 66 -6.51 10.07 -5.69
C CYS A 66 -5.48 11.21 -5.85
N LEU A 67 -4.22 10.88 -6.13
CA LEU A 67 -3.14 11.86 -6.02
C LEU A 67 -3.21 12.97 -7.09
N ASN A 68 -3.61 12.65 -8.31
CA ASN A 68 -3.70 13.63 -9.40
C ASN A 68 -4.97 14.48 -9.36
N GLN A 69 -6.02 14.03 -8.67
CA GLN A 69 -7.31 14.74 -8.59
C GLN A 69 -7.34 15.78 -7.47
N HIS A 70 -6.44 15.70 -6.50
CA HIS A 70 -6.48 16.51 -5.30
C HIS A 70 -5.21 17.34 -5.14
N TRP A 71 -5.39 18.63 -4.86
CA TRP A 71 -4.35 19.41 -4.22
C TRP A 71 -4.39 19.18 -2.71
N PHE A 72 -3.21 19.11 -2.11
CA PHE A 72 -3.04 18.89 -0.68
C PHE A 72 -2.60 20.18 -0.01
N LEU A 73 -3.38 20.63 0.96
CA LEU A 73 -3.09 21.86 1.70
C LEU A 73 -2.18 21.60 2.92
N SER A 74 -2.20 20.37 3.43
CA SER A 74 -1.38 19.91 4.55
C SER A 74 -1.16 18.39 4.49
N ILE A 75 -0.29 17.87 5.36
CA ILE A 75 -0.09 16.42 5.51
C ILE A 75 -1.37 15.76 6.03
N ASP A 76 -2.06 16.38 7.00
CA ASP A 76 -3.29 15.83 7.57
C ASP A 76 -4.40 15.74 6.51
N ASP A 77 -4.49 16.74 5.62
CA ASP A 77 -5.40 16.73 4.47
C ASP A 77 -5.04 15.60 3.49
N ALA A 78 -3.74 15.39 3.21
CA ALA A 78 -3.28 14.29 2.38
C ALA A 78 -3.63 12.92 2.98
N VAL A 79 -3.36 12.72 4.27
CA VAL A 79 -3.70 11.49 4.99
C VAL A 79 -5.21 11.24 4.95
N GLY A 80 -6.02 12.26 5.22
CA GLY A 80 -7.48 12.16 5.17
C GLY A 80 -8.03 11.74 3.80
N LYS A 81 -7.54 12.38 2.73
CA LYS A 81 -7.91 12.05 1.34
C LYS A 81 -7.45 10.64 0.93
N CYS A 82 -6.24 10.25 1.31
CA CYS A 82 -5.71 8.91 1.04
C CYS A 82 -6.49 7.82 1.79
N GLU A 83 -6.84 8.05 3.06
CA GLU A 83 -7.65 7.10 3.84
C GLU A 83 -9.07 6.98 3.30
N THR A 84 -9.66 8.09 2.86
CA THR A 84 -10.99 8.08 2.22
C THR A 84 -10.96 7.24 0.95
N TRP A 85 -9.97 7.46 0.08
CA TRP A 85 -9.82 6.65 -1.15
C TRP A 85 -9.52 5.17 -0.83
N ARG A 86 -8.68 4.90 0.18
CA ARG A 86 -8.36 3.52 0.61
C ARG A 86 -9.60 2.78 1.08
N ARG A 87 -10.50 3.43 1.83
CA ARG A 87 -11.78 2.84 2.26
C ARG A 87 -12.67 2.57 1.07
N ASP A 88 -12.87 3.55 0.19
CA ASP A 88 -13.69 3.36 -1.02
C ASP A 88 -13.20 2.17 -1.87
N TYR A 89 -11.90 2.10 -2.13
CA TYR A 89 -11.31 1.01 -2.91
C TYR A 89 -11.51 -0.38 -2.27
N ASN A 90 -11.39 -0.48 -0.94
CA ASN A 90 -11.44 -1.76 -0.22
C ASN A 90 -12.84 -2.19 0.20
N GLU A 91 -13.75 -1.25 0.45
CA GLU A 91 -15.05 -1.51 1.06
C GLU A 91 -16.20 -1.37 0.07
N VAL A 92 -16.08 -0.49 -0.93
CA VAL A 92 -17.19 -0.13 -1.82
C VAL A 92 -16.96 -0.66 -3.24
N ARG A 93 -15.74 -0.52 -3.77
CA ARG A 93 -15.48 -0.75 -5.19
C ARG A 93 -15.58 -2.23 -5.58
N PRO A 94 -16.42 -2.61 -6.57
CA PRO A 94 -16.48 -3.98 -7.06
C PRO A 94 -15.27 -4.30 -7.96
N HIS A 95 -14.65 -5.47 -7.74
CA HIS A 95 -13.55 -5.97 -8.57
C HIS A 95 -13.94 -7.24 -9.31
N SER A 96 -13.82 -7.23 -10.63
CA SER A 96 -14.18 -8.36 -11.49
C SER A 96 -13.37 -9.62 -11.20
N ALA A 97 -12.12 -9.49 -10.75
CA ALA A 97 -11.27 -10.60 -10.35
C ALA A 97 -11.81 -11.39 -9.14
N ILE A 98 -12.70 -10.78 -8.33
CA ILE A 98 -13.28 -11.36 -7.11
C ILE A 98 -14.81 -11.46 -7.26
N GLY A 99 -15.29 -11.71 -8.48
CA GLY A 99 -16.72 -11.87 -8.74
C GLY A 99 -17.54 -10.60 -8.52
N ASN A 100 -16.98 -9.42 -8.85
CA ASN A 100 -17.59 -8.10 -8.67
C ASN A 100 -17.91 -7.75 -7.21
N LYS A 101 -17.10 -8.25 -6.27
CA LYS A 101 -17.21 -7.90 -4.84
C LYS A 101 -16.09 -6.95 -4.42
N PRO A 102 -16.28 -6.18 -3.34
CA PRO A 102 -15.22 -5.38 -2.77
C PRO A 102 -14.18 -6.26 -2.08
N PRO A 103 -12.89 -5.86 -2.02
CA PRO A 103 -11.82 -6.69 -1.47
C PRO A 103 -12.04 -7.09 -0.01
N ILE A 104 -12.71 -6.24 0.79
CA ILE A 104 -13.03 -6.56 2.19
C ILE A 104 -13.87 -7.84 2.34
N SER A 105 -14.67 -8.20 1.33
CA SER A 105 -15.47 -9.41 1.38
C SER A 105 -14.61 -10.67 1.47
N LEU A 106 -13.42 -10.68 0.85
CA LEU A 106 -12.49 -11.80 0.93
C LEU A 106 -11.91 -11.94 2.35
N VAL A 107 -11.53 -10.82 2.96
CA VAL A 107 -11.00 -10.79 4.33
C VAL A 107 -12.05 -11.28 5.32
N ASN A 108 -13.30 -10.82 5.18
CA ASN A 108 -14.41 -11.26 6.02
C ASN A 108 -14.71 -12.75 5.84
N GLN A 109 -14.61 -13.28 4.61
CA GLN A 109 -14.77 -14.71 4.35
C GLN A 109 -13.65 -15.54 4.98
N LEU A 110 -12.40 -15.08 4.90
CA LEU A 110 -11.27 -15.76 5.55
C LEU A 110 -11.42 -15.74 7.08
N ALA A 111 -11.88 -14.64 7.66
CA ALA A 111 -12.17 -14.55 9.08
C ALA A 111 -13.32 -15.47 9.51
N ALA A 112 -14.34 -15.64 8.66
CA ALA A 112 -15.49 -16.51 8.92
C ALA A 112 -15.14 -18.01 8.79
N ASN A 113 -14.21 -18.36 7.89
CA ASN A 113 -13.86 -19.75 7.59
C ASN A 113 -12.75 -20.31 8.50
N GLY A 114 -12.19 -19.50 9.40
CA GLY A 114 -11.10 -19.89 10.30
C GLY A 114 -9.76 -20.12 9.56
N PRO A 115 -8.61 -20.04 10.26
CA PRO A 115 -7.32 -20.37 9.65
C PRO A 115 -7.21 -21.89 9.41
N LEU A 116 -6.54 -22.28 8.32
CA LEU A 116 -5.97 -23.63 8.17
C LEU A 116 -4.85 -23.87 9.18
#